data_AF-A0AAD9WB12-F1
#
_entry.id   AF-A0AAD9WB12-F1
#
_cell.length_a   1.000
_cell.length_b   1.000
_cell.length_c   1.000
_cell.angle_alpha   90.00
_cell.angle_beta   90.00
_cell.angle_gamma   90.00
#
_symmetry.space_group_name_H-M   'P 1'
#
loop_
_entity.id
_entity.type
_entity.pdbx_description
1 polymer ?
#
loop_
_entity_poly.entity_id
_entity_poly.type
_entity_poly.pdbx_seq_one_letter_code
_entity_poly.pdbx_strand_id
1 'polypeptide(L)'
;MCEAITCALTHSLPATMVAIQDPKRFGLSGGGKDWESPEEFDESTEAYTVSIMHQLHCLADFKNHFLTFRNTSILSEGDFAHLSHCVEIVRRGVMCKADLALETPDDPSIWPRQHVSGWGNLHVCRDWDSVMKAIKEHAITRGTTGWRRIREDDPPLIVA
;
A
#
# COMPACT_ATOMS: atom_id res chain seq x y z
N MET A 1 -14.74 28.58 -11.96
CA MET A 1 -15.37 27.93 -10.79
C MET A 1 -15.71 26.51 -11.21
N CYS A 2 -14.96 25.52 -10.72
CA CYS A 2 -15.17 24.12 -11.06
C CYS A 2 -16.13 23.51 -10.04
N GLU A 3 -17.18 22.84 -10.49
CA GLU A 3 -18.17 22.19 -9.61
C GLU A 3 -17.56 20.96 -8.94
N ALA A 4 -17.96 20.73 -7.68
CA ALA A 4 -17.33 19.80 -6.74
C ALA A 4 -17.35 18.31 -7.16
N ILE A 5 -18.07 17.94 -8.22
CA ILE A 5 -18.22 16.55 -8.66
C ILE A 5 -17.16 16.18 -9.71
N THR A 6 -16.71 17.13 -10.53
CA THR A 6 -15.75 16.87 -11.62
C THR A 6 -14.29 16.87 -11.18
N CYS A 7 -14.00 17.30 -9.95
CA CYS A 7 -12.64 17.29 -9.39
C CYS A 7 -12.27 15.93 -8.74
N ALA A 8 -13.24 15.06 -8.52
CA ALA A 8 -13.07 13.80 -7.77
C ALA A 8 -12.57 12.61 -8.60
N LEU A 9 -12.45 12.74 -9.92
CA LEU A 9 -12.13 11.60 -10.81
C LEU A 9 -10.80 11.73 -11.58
N THR A 10 -10.02 12.81 -11.35
CA THR A 10 -8.78 13.07 -12.13
C THR A 10 -7.52 13.34 -11.30
N HIS A 11 -7.54 13.19 -9.97
CA HIS A 11 -6.41 13.59 -9.11
C HIS A 11 -5.90 12.50 -8.15
N SER A 12 -6.02 11.23 -8.52
CA SER A 12 -5.66 10.13 -7.62
C SER A 12 -4.47 9.30 -8.05
N LEU A 13 -3.46 9.86 -8.72
CA LEU A 13 -2.14 9.24 -8.73
C LEU A 13 -1.06 10.35 -8.68
N PRO A 14 -0.27 10.49 -7.59
CA PRO A 14 1.12 10.90 -7.80
C PRO A 14 1.71 9.92 -8.83
N ALA A 15 2.50 10.41 -9.78
CA ALA A 15 3.24 9.55 -10.70
C ALA A 15 3.92 8.42 -9.89
N THR A 16 3.35 7.22 -9.95
CA THR A 16 3.81 6.06 -9.17
C THR A 16 4.94 5.34 -9.89
N MET A 17 5.10 5.68 -11.18
CA MET A 17 6.01 5.00 -12.08
C MET A 17 7.35 5.71 -12.15
N VAL A 18 8.40 4.91 -12.16
CA VAL A 18 9.78 5.33 -12.35
C VAL A 18 10.36 4.64 -13.58
N ALA A 19 11.16 5.37 -14.35
CA ALA A 19 11.91 4.81 -15.46
C ALA A 19 13.25 4.24 -14.95
N ILE A 20 13.52 2.97 -15.25
CA ILE A 20 14.75 2.29 -14.88
C ILE A 20 15.51 1.94 -16.15
N GLN A 21 16.67 2.57 -16.32
CA GLN A 21 17.60 2.27 -17.41
C GLN A 21 18.28 0.91 -17.13
N ASP A 22 18.27 0.02 -18.11
CA ASP A 22 18.87 -1.32 -18.06
C ASP A 22 18.50 -2.14 -16.78
N PRO A 23 17.21 -2.44 -16.56
CA PRO A 23 16.72 -3.12 -15.36
C PRO A 23 17.31 -4.53 -15.17
N LYS A 24 17.78 -5.15 -16.25
CA LYS A 24 18.42 -6.48 -16.23
C LYS A 24 19.65 -6.53 -15.33
N ARG A 25 20.35 -5.41 -15.13
CA ARG A 25 21.49 -5.30 -14.19
C ARG A 25 21.08 -5.53 -12.73
N PHE A 26 19.81 -5.35 -12.41
CA PHE A 26 19.23 -5.59 -11.10
C PHE A 26 18.43 -6.90 -11.04
N GLY A 27 18.47 -7.71 -12.10
CA GLY A 27 17.64 -8.92 -12.22
C GLY A 27 16.16 -8.63 -12.47
N LEU A 28 15.82 -7.42 -12.94
CA LEU A 28 14.47 -7.00 -13.23
C LEU A 28 14.18 -7.06 -14.74
N SER A 29 12.92 -7.31 -15.09
CA SER A 29 12.42 -7.28 -16.47
C SER A 29 10.90 -7.23 -16.47
N GLY A 30 10.31 -6.82 -17.60
CA GLY A 30 8.86 -6.85 -17.78
C GLY A 30 8.15 -5.58 -17.34
N GLY A 31 8.91 -4.48 -17.18
CA GLY A 31 8.32 -3.15 -17.04
C GLY A 31 7.70 -2.65 -18.35
N GLY A 32 6.96 -1.55 -18.25
CA GLY A 32 6.32 -0.91 -19.41
C GLY A 32 7.34 -0.24 -20.34
N LYS A 33 7.03 -0.17 -21.64
CA LYS A 33 7.88 0.48 -22.66
C LYS A 33 7.14 1.46 -23.58
N ASP A 34 5.88 1.73 -23.29
CA ASP A 34 5.07 2.68 -24.06
C ASP A 34 5.40 4.11 -23.61
N TRP A 35 6.29 4.77 -24.36
CA TRP A 35 6.75 6.14 -24.09
C TRP A 35 6.09 7.13 -25.07
N GLU A 36 5.64 8.29 -24.58
CA GLU A 36 5.12 9.37 -25.43
C GLU A 36 6.23 10.02 -26.29
N SER A 37 7.42 10.18 -25.70
CA SER A 37 8.63 10.68 -26.36
C SER A 37 9.77 9.65 -26.22
N PRO A 38 9.76 8.56 -27.00
CA PRO A 38 10.73 7.46 -26.86
C PRO A 38 12.19 7.90 -27.01
N GLU A 39 12.46 8.99 -27.74
CA GLU A 39 13.79 9.56 -27.93
C GLU A 39 14.45 10.09 -26.65
N GLU A 40 13.67 10.32 -25.58
CA GLU A 40 14.20 10.73 -24.27
C GLU A 40 14.74 9.54 -23.46
N PHE A 41 14.47 8.30 -23.88
CA PHE A 41 14.79 7.09 -23.13
C PHE A 41 15.65 6.13 -23.97
N ASP A 42 16.63 5.49 -23.31
CA ASP A 42 17.36 4.40 -23.95
C ASP A 42 16.42 3.22 -24.24
N GLU A 43 16.70 2.45 -25.31
CA GLU A 43 15.92 1.25 -25.70
C GLU A 43 15.79 0.21 -24.56
N SER A 44 16.78 0.18 -23.67
CA SER A 44 16.82 -0.70 -22.51
C SER A 44 15.94 -0.24 -21.34
N THR A 45 15.41 0.98 -21.39
CA THR A 45 14.63 1.58 -20.30
C THR A 45 13.26 0.93 -20.19
N GLU A 46 12.84 0.67 -18.95
CA GLU A 46 11.52 0.13 -18.62
C GLU A 46 10.88 0.91 -17.46
N ALA A 47 9.55 1.03 -17.47
CA ALA A 47 8.76 1.70 -16.45
C ALA A 47 8.24 0.70 -15.40
N TYR A 48 8.34 1.07 -14.12
CA TYR A 48 7.90 0.26 -12.97
C TYR A 48 7.17 1.11 -11.96
N THR A 49 6.19 0.55 -11.25
CA THR A 49 5.57 1.23 -10.10
C THR A 49 6.36 0.96 -8.83
N VAL A 50 6.61 1.98 -8.01
CA VAL A 50 7.23 1.78 -6.69
C VAL A 50 6.17 1.34 -5.68
N SER A 51 6.38 0.23 -4.96
CA SER A 51 5.37 -0.38 -4.06
C SER A 51 4.81 0.58 -3.01
N ILE A 52 5.62 1.44 -2.37
CA ILE A 52 5.11 2.45 -1.44
C ILE A 52 4.08 3.37 -2.09
N MET A 53 4.28 3.73 -3.36
CA MET A 53 3.37 4.63 -4.06
C MET A 53 2.05 3.93 -4.36
N HIS A 54 2.09 2.64 -4.72
CA HIS A 54 0.90 1.82 -4.86
C HIS A 54 0.16 1.66 -3.51
N GLN A 55 0.88 1.34 -2.42
CA GLN A 55 0.32 1.24 -1.07
C GLN A 55 -0.37 2.55 -0.63
N LEU A 56 0.26 3.70 -0.87
CA LEU A 56 -0.32 5.01 -0.56
C LEU A 56 -1.53 5.33 -1.42
N HIS A 57 -1.52 4.96 -2.70
CA HIS A 57 -2.69 5.08 -3.59
C HIS A 57 -3.88 4.27 -3.05
N CYS A 58 -3.69 3.00 -2.70
CA CYS A 58 -4.75 2.16 -2.12
C CYS A 58 -5.30 2.74 -0.80
N LEU A 59 -4.43 3.25 0.08
CA LEU A 59 -4.85 3.89 1.33
C LEU A 59 -5.66 5.16 1.08
N ALA A 60 -5.30 5.95 0.06
CA ALA A 60 -6.08 7.12 -0.34
C ALA A 60 -7.46 6.72 -0.86
N ASP A 61 -7.53 5.64 -1.64
CA ASP A 61 -8.79 5.11 -2.16
C ASP A 61 -9.72 4.60 -1.05
N PHE A 62 -9.20 3.84 -0.08
CA PHE A 62 -9.99 3.46 1.11
C PHE A 62 -10.53 4.68 1.86
N LYS A 63 -9.72 5.72 2.03
CA LYS A 63 -10.16 6.97 2.69
C LYS A 63 -11.29 7.64 1.89
N ASN A 64 -11.20 7.67 0.57
CA ASN A 64 -12.24 8.24 -0.30
C ASN A 64 -13.55 7.45 -0.21
N HIS A 65 -13.47 6.12 -0.13
CA HIS A 65 -14.64 5.27 0.09
C HIS A 65 -15.28 5.50 1.47
N PHE A 66 -14.49 5.66 2.53
CA PHE A 66 -15.04 6.00 3.85
C PHE A 66 -15.71 7.37 3.88
N LEU A 67 -15.15 8.36 3.19
CA LEU A 67 -15.78 9.68 3.03
C LEU A 67 -17.11 9.56 2.28
N THR A 68 -17.15 8.75 1.22
CA THR A 68 -18.38 8.48 0.47
C THR A 68 -19.43 7.83 1.37
N PHE A 69 -19.08 6.78 2.12
CA PHE A 69 -20.03 6.09 3.00
C PHE A 69 -20.53 6.94 4.16
N ARG A 70 -19.70 7.85 4.67
CA ARG A 70 -20.14 8.86 5.63
C ARG A 70 -21.16 9.82 5.00
N ASN A 71 -20.88 10.32 3.80
CA ASN A 71 -21.76 11.25 3.10
C ASN A 71 -23.10 10.62 2.68
N THR A 72 -23.14 9.30 2.47
CA THR A 72 -24.37 8.54 2.21
C THR A 72 -25.03 8.01 3.49
N SER A 73 -24.59 8.44 4.67
CA SER A 73 -25.12 8.03 5.99
C SER A 73 -25.10 6.51 6.24
N ILE A 74 -24.22 5.77 5.55
CA ILE A 74 -24.03 4.32 5.76
C ILE A 74 -23.18 4.10 7.03
N LEU A 75 -22.18 4.96 7.25
CA LEU A 75 -21.35 4.93 8.45
C LEU A 75 -21.86 5.94 9.48
N SER A 76 -21.87 5.55 10.75
CA SER A 76 -22.04 6.51 11.84
C SER A 76 -20.81 7.43 11.93
N GLU A 77 -20.96 8.59 12.58
CA GLU A 77 -19.81 9.49 12.83
C GLU A 77 -18.70 8.80 13.64
N GLY A 78 -19.07 7.89 14.56
CA GLY A 78 -18.12 7.11 15.35
C GLY A 78 -17.32 6.14 14.48
N ASP A 79 -17.99 5.41 13.59
CA ASP A 79 -17.35 4.45 12.69
C ASP A 79 -16.43 5.16 11.69
N PHE A 80 -16.88 6.29 11.12
CA PHE A 80 -16.05 7.09 10.23
C PHE A 80 -14.80 7.64 10.94
N ALA A 81 -14.95 8.17 12.15
CA ALA A 81 -13.82 8.67 12.94
C ALA A 81 -12.80 7.55 13.22
N HIS A 82 -13.28 6.34 13.56
CA HIS A 82 -12.40 5.19 13.78
C HIS A 82 -11.67 4.77 12.51
N LEU A 83 -12.39 4.56 11.40
CA LEU A 83 -11.81 4.10 10.12
C LEU A 83 -10.82 5.12 9.55
N SER A 84 -11.17 6.41 9.57
CA SER A 84 -10.29 7.47 9.07
C SER A 84 -9.00 7.60 9.91
N HIS A 85 -9.09 7.42 11.23
CA HIS A 85 -7.93 7.35 12.11
C HIS A 85 -7.06 6.12 11.82
N CYS A 86 -7.66 4.95 11.60
CA CYS A 86 -6.95 3.72 11.26
C CYS A 86 -6.16 3.87 9.95
N VAL A 87 -6.76 4.44 8.89
CA VAL A 87 -6.04 4.69 7.61
C VAL A 87 -4.82 5.57 7.83
N GLU A 88 -4.93 6.60 8.67
CA GLU A 88 -3.79 7.48 8.97
C GLU A 88 -2.68 6.77 9.74
N ILE A 89 -3.00 5.86 10.66
CA ILE A 89 -2.00 5.01 11.33
C ILE A 89 -1.26 4.15 10.31
N VAL A 90 -1.99 3.46 9.41
CA VAL A 90 -1.38 2.60 8.40
C VAL A 90 -0.51 3.42 7.44
N ARG A 91 -0.99 4.59 7.00
CA ARG A 91 -0.23 5.51 6.14
C ARG A 91 1.11 5.91 6.77
N ARG A 92 1.11 6.25 8.06
CA ARG A 92 2.36 6.56 8.79
C ARG A 92 3.29 5.36 8.88
N GLY A 93 2.74 4.16 9.09
CA GLY A 93 3.51 2.91 9.09
C GLY A 93 4.19 2.65 7.75
N VAL A 94 3.43 2.73 6.65
CA VAL A 94 3.92 2.58 5.27
C VAL A 94 5.04 3.59 4.98
N MET A 95 4.86 4.86 5.32
CA MET A 95 5.91 5.87 5.11
C MET A 95 7.15 5.65 5.97
N CYS A 96 7.01 5.08 7.17
CA CYS A 96 8.15 4.79 8.06
C CYS A 96 9.00 3.62 7.56
N LYS A 97 8.38 2.66 6.86
CA LYS A 97 9.01 1.43 6.35
C LYS A 97 8.87 1.33 4.84
N ALA A 98 9.06 2.45 4.15
CA ALA A 98 8.84 2.58 2.72
C ALA A 98 9.32 1.37 1.93
N ASP A 99 8.38 0.66 1.32
CA ASP A 99 8.66 -0.46 0.44
C ASP A 99 9.03 0.07 -0.94
N LEU A 100 10.31 -0.08 -1.31
CA LEU A 100 10.85 0.41 -2.57
C LEU A 100 10.95 -0.69 -3.63
N ALA A 101 10.27 -1.83 -3.42
CA ALA A 101 10.13 -2.84 -4.45
C ALA A 101 9.53 -2.23 -5.73
N LEU A 102 9.96 -2.76 -6.87
CA LEU A 102 9.51 -2.34 -8.18
C LEU A 102 8.48 -3.34 -8.69
N GLU A 103 7.29 -2.84 -8.98
CA GLU A 103 6.15 -3.62 -9.43
C GLU A 103 6.05 -3.60 -10.95
N THR A 104 5.93 -4.79 -11.54
CA THR A 104 5.70 -4.96 -12.96
C THR A 104 4.21 -4.85 -13.30
N PRO A 105 3.84 -4.22 -14.43
CA PRO A 105 2.48 -4.22 -14.92
C PRO A 105 2.01 -5.65 -15.23
N ASP A 106 0.73 -5.93 -15.00
CA ASP A 106 0.12 -7.24 -15.34
C ASP A 106 0.11 -7.48 -16.85
N ASP A 107 -0.05 -6.40 -17.62
CA ASP A 107 0.14 -6.38 -19.08
C ASP A 107 0.98 -5.14 -19.47
N PRO A 108 2.24 -5.33 -19.89
CA PRO A 108 3.12 -4.22 -20.27
C PRO A 108 2.69 -3.53 -21.57
N SER A 109 1.76 -4.10 -22.34
CA SER A 109 1.28 -3.56 -23.62
C SER A 109 0.02 -2.69 -23.52
N ILE A 110 -0.58 -2.57 -22.32
CA ILE A 110 -1.79 -1.80 -22.11
C ILE A 110 -1.46 -0.41 -21.57
N TRP A 111 -1.46 0.58 -22.45
CA TRP A 111 -1.45 2.00 -22.10
C TRP A 111 -2.86 2.63 -22.29
N PRO A 112 -3.32 3.58 -21.45
CA PRO A 112 -2.68 4.18 -20.26
C PRO A 112 -2.94 3.40 -18.97
N ARG A 113 -3.63 2.24 -19.04
CA ARG A 113 -4.04 1.46 -17.87
C ARG A 113 -3.01 0.39 -17.55
N GLN A 114 -1.79 0.82 -17.23
CA GLN A 114 -0.81 -0.09 -16.65
C GLN A 114 -1.22 -0.36 -15.20
N HIS A 115 -2.05 -1.38 -15.02
CA HIS A 115 -2.38 -1.89 -13.70
C HIS A 115 -1.23 -2.76 -13.22
N VAL A 116 -0.80 -2.50 -11.99
CA VAL A 116 0.08 -3.39 -11.24
C VAL A 116 -0.78 -4.11 -10.21
N SER A 117 -0.72 -5.44 -10.15
CA SER A 117 -1.50 -6.21 -9.19
C SER A 117 -0.97 -6.12 -7.75
N GLY A 118 0.27 -5.65 -7.57
CA GLY A 118 0.98 -5.66 -6.29
C GLY A 118 1.52 -7.04 -5.89
N TRP A 119 1.31 -8.08 -6.70
CA TRP A 119 1.72 -9.46 -6.42
C TRP A 119 2.91 -9.89 -7.29
N GLY A 120 3.66 -10.89 -6.81
CA GLY A 120 4.77 -11.49 -7.57
C GLY A 120 6.04 -10.65 -7.60
N ASN A 121 6.06 -9.50 -6.91
CA ASN A 121 7.22 -8.62 -6.82
C ASN A 121 8.16 -9.07 -5.69
N LEU A 122 9.44 -8.79 -5.85
CA LEU A 122 10.44 -9.11 -4.82
C LEU A 122 10.40 -8.05 -3.71
N HIS A 123 9.98 -8.45 -2.52
CA HIS A 123 9.98 -7.60 -1.33
C HIS A 123 11.09 -8.03 -0.35
N VAL A 124 11.63 -7.05 0.39
CA VAL A 124 12.58 -7.31 1.48
C VAL A 124 11.84 -7.14 2.81
N CYS A 125 11.45 -8.27 3.39
CA CYS A 125 10.66 -8.28 4.63
C CYS A 125 11.51 -8.49 5.88
N ARG A 126 10.94 -8.14 7.04
CA ARG A 126 11.43 -8.63 8.34
C ARG A 126 11.08 -10.11 8.45
N ASP A 127 11.92 -10.87 9.15
CA ASP A 127 11.58 -12.25 9.51
C ASP A 127 10.35 -12.24 10.44
N TRP A 128 9.22 -12.71 9.91
CA TRP A 128 7.95 -12.69 10.60
C TRP A 128 7.95 -13.60 11.83
N ASP A 129 8.66 -14.72 11.79
CA ASP A 129 8.76 -15.62 12.93
C ASP A 129 9.51 -14.97 14.08
N SER A 130 10.61 -14.26 13.78
CA SER A 130 11.33 -13.46 14.78
C SER A 130 10.48 -12.34 15.36
N VAL A 131 9.70 -11.63 14.54
CA VAL A 131 8.76 -10.59 15.00
C VAL A 131 7.72 -11.20 15.94
N MET A 132 7.09 -12.29 15.52
CA MET A 132 6.04 -12.96 16.29
C MET A 132 6.56 -13.56 17.59
N LYS A 133 7.76 -14.14 17.59
CA LYS A 133 8.43 -14.61 18.80
C LYS A 133 8.63 -13.47 19.79
N ALA A 134 9.20 -12.35 19.34
CA ALA A 134 9.44 -11.20 20.21
C ALA A 134 8.13 -10.63 20.80
N ILE A 135 7.05 -10.55 20.00
CA ILE A 135 5.73 -10.12 20.48
C ILE A 135 5.21 -11.08 21.54
N LYS A 136 5.22 -12.39 21.27
CA LYS A 136 4.69 -13.41 22.20
C LYS A 136 5.44 -13.42 23.54
N GLU A 137 6.77 -13.29 23.51
CA GLU A 137 7.59 -13.20 24.73
C GLU A 137 7.19 -12.02 25.63
N HIS A 138 6.69 -10.93 25.04
CA HIS A 138 6.35 -9.71 25.75
C HIS A 138 4.84 -9.49 25.90
N ALA A 139 4.01 -10.39 25.36
CA ALA A 139 2.58 -10.22 25.32
C ALA A 139 1.93 -10.20 26.72
N ILE A 140 0.87 -9.41 26.83
CA ILE A 140 0.03 -9.29 28.01
C ILE A 140 -1.44 -9.37 27.61
N THR A 141 -2.29 -9.79 28.54
CA THR A 141 -3.74 -9.83 28.40
C THR A 141 -4.41 -9.13 29.57
N ARG A 142 -5.68 -8.77 29.40
CA ARG A 142 -6.47 -8.12 30.44
C ARG A 142 -6.98 -9.17 31.43
N GLY A 143 -6.60 -9.02 32.69
CA GLY A 143 -7.15 -9.76 33.82
C GLY A 143 -8.35 -9.05 34.46
N THR A 144 -8.78 -9.55 35.61
CA THR A 144 -9.93 -9.01 36.36
C THR A 144 -9.66 -7.63 36.97
N THR A 145 -8.42 -7.37 37.40
CA THR A 145 -8.03 -6.13 38.09
C THR A 145 -6.89 -5.35 37.41
N GLY A 146 -6.39 -5.83 36.26
CA GLY A 146 -5.31 -5.18 35.54
C GLY A 146 -4.70 -6.04 34.43
N TRP A 147 -3.60 -5.55 33.84
CA TRP A 147 -2.83 -6.29 32.84
C TRP A 147 -2.00 -7.41 33.47
N ARG A 148 -1.90 -8.56 32.79
CA ARG A 148 -1.06 -9.69 33.22
C ARG A 148 -0.44 -10.40 32.03
N ARG A 149 0.56 -11.26 32.27
CA ARG A 149 1.12 -12.14 31.23
C ARG A 149 0.07 -13.11 30.70
N ILE A 150 0.22 -13.46 29.42
CA ILE A 150 -0.55 -14.54 28.76
C ILE A 150 -0.15 -15.88 29.37
N ARG A 151 -1.13 -16.75 29.59
CA ARG A 151 -1.01 -18.12 30.09
C ARG A 151 -1.47 -19.10 29.02
N GLU A 152 -1.24 -20.39 29.26
CA GLU A 152 -1.57 -21.46 28.32
C GLU A 152 -3.09 -21.61 28.09
N ASP A 153 -3.91 -21.23 29.07
CA ASP A 153 -5.38 -21.25 29.02
C ASP A 153 -6.00 -20.00 28.38
N ASP A 154 -5.21 -18.97 28.08
CA ASP A 154 -5.72 -17.76 27.43
C ASP A 154 -5.98 -17.99 25.93
N PRO A 155 -6.92 -17.24 25.32
CA PRO A 155 -7.08 -17.23 23.88
C PRO A 155 -5.76 -16.93 23.16
N PRO A 156 -5.48 -17.57 22.02
CA PRO A 156 -4.24 -17.34 21.29
C PRO A 156 -4.16 -15.88 20.86
N LEU A 157 -2.94 -15.33 20.89
CA LEU A 157 -2.66 -14.01 20.35
C LEU A 157 -2.98 -14.03 18.84
N ILE A 158 -4.09 -13.42 18.44
CA ILE A 158 -4.42 -13.22 17.04
C ILE A 158 -3.64 -12.01 16.55
N VAL A 159 -2.66 -12.27 15.70
CA VAL A 159 -1.98 -11.23 14.91
C VAL A 159 -2.38 -11.52 13.47
N ALA A 160 -3.23 -10.65 12.94
CA ALA A 160 -3.69 -10.70 11.55
C ALA A 160 -2.54 -10.32 10.61
#